data_AF-B0SUA9-F1
#
_entry.id   AF-B0SUA9-F1
#
_cell.length_a   1.000
_cell.length_b   1.000
_cell.length_c   1.000
_cell.angle_alpha   90.00
_cell.angle_beta   90.00
_cell.angle_gamma   90.00
#
_symmetry.space_group_name_H-M   'P 1'
#
loop_
_entity.id
_entity.type
_entity.pdbx_description
1 polymer ?
#
loop_
_entity_poly.entity_id
_entity_poly.type
_entity_poly.pdbx_seq_one_letter_code
_entity_poly.pdbx_strand_id
1 'polypeptide(L)'
;MPHESGRIYGSFKKICIPESMLLDEAIAIRSQLSQIKSNWENGILTGSEVTYQLVLLYLEKRVKRHPFLRMGQKLPNRNSSKEFLEVVRFYGMPDTVRYALWKWHIGEWNIQLIDFNPSSLEMLESQSKGIRYATISWDHALMGTLVEGKRDAFEHLLHDLAHAYMFFREDYDFDGQKKFFQSMLDDYEEYLIYLEKDNTFKEKFEYCISDMNSHPAHLSAYWNAIRKEAGVPILTAETKN
;
A
#
# COMPACT_ATOMS: atom_id res chain seq x y z
N MET A 1 -10.78 -3.78 8.49
CA MET A 1 -11.09 -2.36 8.73
C MET A 1 -11.00 -1.94 10.19
N PRO A 2 -9.84 -1.41 10.61
CA PRO A 2 -9.45 -1.02 11.97
C PRO A 2 -10.34 0.03 12.66
N HIS A 3 -11.48 0.39 12.10
CA HIS A 3 -12.49 1.23 12.75
C HIS A 3 -13.89 0.60 12.77
N GLU A 4 -14.00 -0.69 12.47
CA GLU A 4 -15.28 -1.40 12.52
C GLU A 4 -15.85 -1.38 13.94
N SER A 5 -17.04 -0.77 14.09
CA SER A 5 -17.72 -0.60 15.38
C SER A 5 -16.88 0.09 16.46
N GLY A 6 -15.97 0.99 16.06
CA GLY A 6 -15.10 1.74 16.99
C GLY A 6 -13.95 0.92 17.60
N ARG A 7 -13.68 -0.29 17.09
CA ARG A 7 -12.56 -1.14 17.55
C ARG A 7 -11.40 -1.13 16.57
N ILE A 8 -10.21 -0.89 17.11
CA ILE A 8 -8.95 -0.93 16.38
C ILE A 8 -8.38 -2.34 16.31
N TYR A 9 -8.15 -2.85 15.09
CA TYR A 9 -7.57 -4.16 14.82
C TYR A 9 -6.54 -4.13 13.69
N GLY A 10 -5.94 -5.27 13.36
CA GLY A 10 -4.96 -5.38 12.28
C GLY A 10 -3.52 -5.07 12.69
N SER A 11 -2.64 -5.08 11.70
CA SER A 11 -1.18 -5.01 11.87
C SER A 11 -0.69 -3.68 12.46
N PHE A 12 -1.45 -2.59 12.27
CA PHE A 12 -1.08 -1.25 12.70
C PHE A 12 -1.82 -0.78 13.96
N LYS A 13 -2.59 -1.65 14.63
CA LYS A 13 -3.46 -1.28 15.76
C LYS A 13 -2.77 -0.51 16.91
N LYS A 14 -1.45 -0.64 17.06
CA LYS A 14 -0.66 0.04 18.11
C LYS A 14 -0.39 1.52 17.81
N ILE A 15 -0.60 1.94 16.56
CA ILE A 15 -0.34 3.29 16.07
C ILE A 15 -1.58 3.94 15.44
N CYS A 16 -2.71 3.24 15.34
CA CYS A 16 -3.99 3.85 15.01
C CYS A 16 -4.56 4.55 16.25
N ILE A 17 -5.34 5.60 16.02
CA ILE A 17 -6.05 6.34 17.06
C ILE A 17 -7.56 6.26 16.80
N PRO A 18 -8.42 6.46 17.82
CA PRO A 18 -9.87 6.52 17.61
C PRO A 18 -10.24 7.60 16.59
N GLU A 19 -11.31 7.36 15.82
CA GLU A 19 -11.82 8.31 14.81
C GLU A 19 -12.11 9.70 15.41
N SER A 20 -12.65 9.73 16.63
CA SER A 20 -12.93 10.97 17.37
C SER A 20 -11.69 11.83 17.65
N MET A 21 -10.48 11.27 17.56
CA MET A 21 -9.22 11.98 17.77
C MET A 21 -8.54 12.43 16.47
N LEU A 22 -9.04 12.01 15.30
CA LEU A 22 -8.41 12.30 14.01
C LEU A 22 -8.44 13.79 13.68
N LEU A 23 -9.54 14.49 13.95
CA LEU A 23 -9.65 15.93 13.70
C LEU A 23 -8.65 16.73 14.54
N ASP A 24 -8.53 16.42 15.83
CA ASP A 24 -7.60 17.09 16.75
C ASP A 24 -6.15 16.83 16.34
N GLU A 25 -5.83 15.59 15.92
CA GLU A 25 -4.52 15.27 15.37
C GLU A 25 -4.25 16.10 14.11
N ALA A 26 -5.16 16.08 13.14
CA ALA A 26 -5.02 16.78 11.88
C ALA A 26 -4.83 18.28 12.07
N ILE A 27 -5.58 18.92 12.97
CA ILE A 27 -5.38 20.34 13.34
C ILE A 27 -3.96 20.57 13.87
N ALA A 28 -3.49 19.71 14.77
CA ALA A 28 -2.20 19.89 15.43
C ALA A 28 -0.99 19.70 14.49
N ILE A 29 -1.12 18.91 13.42
CA ILE A 29 -0.04 18.66 12.45
C ILE A 29 -0.29 19.30 11.07
N ARG A 30 -1.36 20.08 10.92
CA ARG A 30 -1.82 20.63 9.62
C ARG A 30 -0.75 21.42 8.90
N SER A 31 0.00 22.25 9.62
CA SER A 31 1.04 23.10 9.02
C SER A 31 2.16 22.26 8.41
N GLN A 32 2.56 21.19 9.09
CA GLN A 32 3.58 20.25 8.64
C GLN A 32 3.06 19.45 7.44
N LEU A 33 1.84 18.92 7.50
CA LEU A 33 1.22 18.22 6.37
C LEU A 33 1.13 19.11 5.13
N SER A 34 0.71 20.36 5.29
CA SER A 34 0.58 21.32 4.19
C SER A 34 1.95 21.64 3.57
N GLN A 35 2.98 21.78 4.40
CA GLN A 35 4.35 21.99 3.91
C GLN A 35 4.88 20.77 3.15
N ILE A 36 4.67 19.55 3.67
CA ILE A 36 5.08 18.31 3.00
C ILE A 36 4.38 18.18 1.65
N LYS A 37 3.05 18.36 1.62
CA LYS A 37 2.25 18.35 0.40
C LYS A 37 2.76 19.38 -0.62
N SER A 38 2.94 20.62 -0.20
CA SER A 38 3.44 21.68 -1.08
C SER A 38 4.84 21.37 -1.62
N ASN A 39 5.74 20.84 -0.80
CA ASN A 39 7.07 20.45 -1.26
C ASN A 39 7.02 19.30 -2.28
N TRP A 40 6.09 18.36 -2.12
CA TRP A 40 5.88 17.28 -3.08
C TRP A 40 5.32 17.79 -4.41
N GLU A 41 4.26 18.60 -4.37
CA GLU A 41 3.63 19.19 -5.56
C GLU A 41 4.60 20.08 -6.36
N ASN A 42 5.53 20.74 -5.67
CA ASN A 42 6.57 21.56 -6.29
C ASN A 42 7.82 20.76 -6.70
N GLY A 43 7.83 19.43 -6.56
CA GLY A 43 8.94 18.55 -6.94
C GLY A 43 10.20 18.70 -6.07
N ILE A 44 10.08 19.33 -4.89
CA ILE A 44 11.17 19.49 -3.92
C ILE A 44 11.44 18.16 -3.20
N LEU A 45 10.38 17.40 -2.91
CA LEU A 45 10.48 16.07 -2.30
C LEU A 45 10.03 14.99 -3.29
N THR A 46 10.76 13.89 -3.31
CA THR A 46 10.33 12.65 -3.95
C THR A 46 9.23 11.98 -3.15
N GLY A 47 8.48 11.05 -3.77
CA GLY A 47 7.45 10.27 -3.07
C GLY A 47 7.99 9.53 -1.83
N SER A 48 9.19 8.95 -1.93
CA SER A 48 9.82 8.24 -0.81
C SER A 48 10.15 9.17 0.37
N GLU A 49 10.58 10.41 0.10
CA GLU A 49 10.91 11.39 1.13
C GLU A 49 9.65 11.93 1.81
N VAL A 50 8.58 12.16 1.04
CA VAL A 50 7.26 12.50 1.57
C VAL A 50 6.78 11.42 2.53
N THR A 51 6.77 10.17 2.08
CA THR A 51 6.34 9.03 2.90
C THR A 51 7.21 8.89 4.16
N TYR A 52 8.52 9.08 4.05
CA TYR A 52 9.41 9.08 5.21
C TYR A 52 9.06 10.19 6.22
N GLN A 53 8.85 11.42 5.76
CA GLN A 53 8.46 12.53 6.63
C GLN A 53 7.09 12.31 7.28
N LEU A 54 6.12 11.75 6.56
CA LEU A 54 4.82 11.38 7.13
C LEU A 54 4.97 10.31 8.22
N VAL A 55 5.78 9.27 8.00
CA VAL A 55 6.05 8.25 9.01
C VAL A 55 6.64 8.85 10.28
N LEU A 56 7.64 9.75 10.16
CA LEU A 56 8.20 10.44 11.32
C LEU A 56 7.15 11.29 12.04
N LEU A 57 6.42 12.14 11.30
CA LEU A 57 5.44 13.07 11.83
C LEU A 57 4.34 12.34 12.62
N TYR A 58 3.72 11.32 12.02
CA TYR A 58 2.64 10.57 12.68
C TYR A 58 3.15 9.72 13.83
N LEU A 59 4.30 9.05 13.70
CA LEU A 59 4.87 8.27 14.82
C LEU A 59 5.20 9.16 16.02
N GLU A 60 5.81 10.31 15.80
CA GLU A 60 6.14 11.24 16.89
C GLU A 60 4.87 11.80 17.55
N LYS A 61 3.82 12.04 16.76
CA LYS A 61 2.53 12.52 17.26
C LYS A 61 1.77 11.46 18.07
N ARG A 62 1.73 10.22 17.57
CA ARG A 62 0.91 9.13 18.14
C ARG A 62 1.66 8.34 19.21
N VAL A 63 2.97 8.16 19.06
CA VAL A 63 3.81 7.36 19.98
C VAL A 63 4.57 8.29 20.92
N LYS A 64 3.95 8.59 22.06
CA LYS A 64 4.49 9.53 23.07
C LYS A 64 5.87 9.14 23.63
N ARG A 65 6.24 7.86 23.62
CA ARG A 65 7.54 7.36 24.11
C ARG A 65 8.11 6.35 23.15
N HIS A 66 9.36 6.57 22.73
CA HIS A 66 10.15 5.67 21.89
C HIS A 66 9.46 5.25 20.57
N PRO A 67 9.10 6.19 19.68
CA PRO A 67 8.58 5.88 18.33
C PRO A 67 9.52 5.00 17.50
N PHE A 68 10.82 5.04 17.82
CA PHE A 68 11.89 4.36 17.11
C PHE A 68 12.63 3.43 18.06
N LEU A 69 12.63 2.14 17.72
CA LEU A 69 13.27 1.09 18.50
C LEU A 69 14.73 0.93 18.07
N ARG A 70 15.62 0.82 19.06
CA ARG A 70 17.07 0.66 18.85
C ARG A 70 17.41 -0.81 18.63
N MET A 71 18.20 -1.09 17.60
CA MET A 71 18.80 -2.41 17.38
C MET A 71 20.22 -2.46 18.00
N GLY A 72 20.32 -2.18 19.31
CA GLY A 72 21.60 -2.22 20.04
C GLY A 72 22.59 -1.07 19.74
N GLN A 73 22.28 -0.18 18.78
CA GLN A 73 23.09 0.99 18.43
C GLN A 73 22.37 2.31 18.75
N LYS A 74 23.11 3.43 18.75
CA LYS A 74 22.51 4.77 18.80
C LYS A 74 21.67 4.99 17.53
N LEU A 75 20.53 5.66 17.69
CA LEU A 75 19.71 6.02 16.53
C LEU A 75 20.52 6.93 15.60
N PRO A 76 20.55 6.65 14.29
CA PRO A 76 21.11 7.55 13.30
C PRO A 76 20.41 8.92 13.31
N ASN A 77 21.02 9.89 12.65
CA ASN A 77 20.38 11.17 12.42
C ASN A 77 19.13 10.98 11.53
N ARG A 78 17.98 11.52 11.94
CA ARG A 78 16.72 11.46 11.17
C ARG A 78 16.80 12.21 9.84
N ASN A 79 17.73 13.15 9.71
CA ASN A 79 17.96 13.84 8.44
C ASN A 79 18.72 12.95 7.43
N SER A 80 19.30 11.83 7.90
CA SER A 80 19.93 10.80 7.06
C SER A 80 18.93 9.66 6.86
N SER A 81 17.92 9.89 6.03
CA SER A 81 16.80 8.97 5.77
C SER A 81 17.27 7.56 5.40
N LYS A 82 18.31 7.43 4.56
CA LYS A 82 18.89 6.14 4.17
C LYS A 82 19.41 5.34 5.36
N GLU A 83 20.33 5.92 6.14
CA GLU A 83 20.94 5.26 7.30
C GLU A 83 19.88 4.97 8.38
N PHE A 84 18.95 5.91 8.57
CA PHE A 84 17.87 5.74 9.53
C PHE A 84 16.97 4.57 9.17
N LEU A 85 16.52 4.50 7.91
CA LEU A 85 15.66 3.43 7.43
C LEU A 85 16.34 2.08 7.44
N GLU A 86 17.66 1.99 7.29
CA GLU A 86 18.40 0.73 7.27
C GLU A 86 18.35 0.00 8.62
N VAL A 87 18.55 0.73 9.73
CA VAL A 87 18.79 0.12 11.05
C VAL A 87 17.66 0.29 12.07
N VAL A 88 16.76 1.25 11.86
CA VAL A 88 15.69 1.54 12.83
C VAL A 88 14.55 0.52 12.71
N ARG A 89 13.80 0.31 13.78
CA ARG A 89 12.49 -0.34 13.73
C ARG A 89 11.42 0.64 14.20
N PHE A 90 10.28 0.65 13.53
CA PHE A 90 9.16 1.51 13.89
C PHE A 90 8.30 0.83 14.95
N TYR A 91 7.99 1.55 16.03
CA TYR A 91 7.11 1.03 17.06
C TYR A 91 5.72 0.73 16.48
N GLY A 92 5.22 -0.48 16.73
CA GLY A 92 3.84 -0.83 16.39
C GLY A 92 3.56 -1.03 14.90
N MET A 93 4.60 -1.08 14.05
CA MET A 93 4.50 -1.43 12.64
C MET A 93 5.27 -2.72 12.34
N PRO A 94 4.78 -3.57 11.42
CA PRO A 94 5.59 -4.64 10.83
C PRO A 94 6.82 -4.09 10.11
N ASP A 95 7.90 -4.87 10.07
CA ASP A 95 9.14 -4.44 9.39
C ASP A 95 8.98 -4.31 7.86
N THR A 96 7.92 -4.90 7.31
CA THR A 96 7.59 -4.84 5.87
C THR A 96 7.49 -3.40 5.38
N VAL A 97 6.85 -2.52 6.16
CA VAL A 97 6.68 -1.10 5.82
C VAL A 97 8.03 -0.38 5.74
N ARG A 98 8.86 -0.53 6.78
CA ARG A 98 10.17 0.11 6.82
C ARG A 98 11.05 -0.42 5.69
N TYR A 99 11.06 -1.74 5.47
CA TYR A 99 11.88 -2.35 4.42
C TYR A 99 11.45 -1.87 3.03
N ALA A 100 10.14 -1.80 2.75
CA ALA A 100 9.63 -1.24 1.50
C ALA A 100 10.05 0.22 1.31
N LEU A 101 9.89 1.04 2.35
CA LEU A 101 10.29 2.44 2.31
C LEU A 101 11.80 2.60 2.12
N TRP A 102 12.62 1.74 2.75
CA TRP A 102 14.07 1.74 2.55
C TRP A 102 14.46 1.42 1.11
N LYS A 103 13.93 0.33 0.55
CA LYS A 103 14.21 -0.11 -0.83
C LYS A 103 13.71 0.87 -1.87
N TRP A 104 12.56 1.51 -1.62
CA TRP A 104 12.08 2.62 -2.42
C TRP A 104 13.02 3.81 -2.38
N HIS A 105 13.44 4.21 -1.18
CA HIS A 105 14.26 5.40 -0.99
C HIS A 105 15.65 5.30 -1.63
N ILE A 106 16.20 4.09 -1.75
CA ILE A 106 17.48 3.84 -2.44
C ILE A 106 17.29 3.54 -3.94
N GLY A 107 16.06 3.60 -4.46
CA GLY A 107 15.75 3.41 -5.88
C GLY A 107 15.75 1.96 -6.36
N GLU A 108 15.76 0.98 -5.46
CA GLU A 108 15.72 -0.44 -5.83
C GLU A 108 14.30 -0.91 -6.17
N TRP A 109 13.28 -0.39 -5.46
CA TRP A 109 11.89 -0.77 -5.68
C TRP A 109 11.11 0.37 -6.33
N ASN A 110 10.42 0.06 -7.43
CA ASN A 110 9.64 1.02 -8.21
C ASN A 110 8.26 1.26 -7.56
N ILE A 111 8.26 1.99 -6.46
CA ILE A 111 7.06 2.47 -5.79
C ILE A 111 6.79 3.91 -6.24
N GLN A 112 5.53 4.24 -6.51
CA GLN A 112 5.12 5.58 -6.88
C GLN A 112 4.11 6.13 -5.87
N LEU A 113 4.37 7.32 -5.35
CA LEU A 113 3.41 8.03 -4.51
C LEU A 113 2.32 8.63 -5.40
N ILE A 114 1.07 8.38 -5.07
CA ILE A 114 -0.10 8.97 -5.74
C ILE A 114 -1.05 9.55 -4.69
N ASP A 115 -1.89 10.50 -5.10
CA ASP A 115 -2.87 11.19 -4.24
C ASP A 115 -4.33 11.00 -4.69
N PHE A 116 -4.56 10.08 -5.62
CA PHE A 116 -5.87 9.62 -6.04
C PHE A 116 -6.00 8.13 -5.72
N ASN A 117 -7.24 7.65 -5.59
CA ASN A 117 -7.52 6.23 -5.46
C ASN A 117 -7.48 5.60 -6.86
N PRO A 118 -6.53 4.71 -7.17
CA PRO A 118 -6.48 4.05 -8.45
C PRO A 118 -7.64 3.05 -8.56
N SER A 119 -8.23 2.96 -9.75
CA SER A 119 -9.12 1.85 -10.08
C SER A 119 -8.36 0.53 -10.09
N SER A 120 -9.09 -0.58 -9.96
CA SER A 120 -8.52 -1.93 -10.05
C SER A 120 -7.78 -2.16 -11.38
N LEU A 121 -8.28 -1.58 -12.47
CA LEU A 121 -7.61 -1.64 -13.78
C LEU A 121 -6.30 -0.84 -13.80
N GLU A 122 -6.28 0.39 -13.29
CA GLU A 122 -5.03 1.18 -13.19
C GLU A 122 -3.98 0.48 -12.31
N MET A 123 -4.42 -0.23 -11.27
CA MET A 123 -3.54 -1.05 -10.44
C MET A 123 -3.04 -2.30 -11.17
N LEU A 124 -3.88 -2.94 -11.99
CA LEU A 124 -3.46 -4.06 -12.84
C LEU A 124 -2.40 -3.62 -13.86
N GLU A 125 -2.64 -2.50 -14.53
CA GLU A 125 -1.71 -1.90 -15.48
C GLU A 125 -0.37 -1.54 -14.84
N SER A 126 -0.38 -0.93 -13.66
CA SER A 126 0.86 -0.56 -12.97
C SER A 126 1.66 -1.80 -12.56
N GLN A 127 1.00 -2.81 -12.00
CA GLN A 127 1.65 -4.04 -11.56
C GLN A 127 2.20 -4.87 -12.73
N SER A 128 1.51 -4.89 -13.87
CA SER A 128 2.02 -5.52 -15.09
C SER A 128 3.36 -4.91 -15.57
N LYS A 129 3.58 -3.63 -15.24
CA LYS A 129 4.82 -2.88 -15.54
C LYS A 129 5.85 -2.95 -14.40
N GLY A 130 5.58 -3.69 -13.33
CA GLY A 130 6.45 -3.78 -12.16
C GLY A 130 6.43 -2.55 -11.26
N ILE A 131 5.32 -1.80 -11.25
CA ILE A 131 5.10 -0.63 -10.39
C ILE A 131 4.11 -1.00 -9.29
N ARG A 132 4.34 -0.51 -8.06
CA ARG A 132 3.29 -0.44 -7.02
C ARG A 132 3.04 1.01 -6.63
N TYR A 133 1.79 1.28 -6.28
CA TYR A 133 1.43 2.58 -5.72
C TYR A 133 1.52 2.56 -4.20
N ALA A 134 1.87 3.73 -3.66
CA ALA A 134 1.64 4.11 -2.28
C ALA A 134 0.69 5.30 -2.32
N THR A 135 -0.46 5.20 -1.66
CA THR A 135 -1.52 6.22 -1.78
C THR A 135 -1.57 7.09 -0.54
N ILE A 136 -1.57 8.41 -0.71
CA ILE A 136 -1.84 9.37 0.35
C ILE A 136 -3.07 10.20 0.01
N SER A 137 -4.16 10.03 0.77
CA SER A 137 -5.26 10.97 0.68
C SER A 137 -4.97 12.22 1.51
N TRP A 138 -4.49 13.27 0.86
CA TRP A 138 -4.19 14.55 1.50
C TRP A 138 -5.42 15.19 2.16
N ASP A 139 -6.58 15.10 1.50
CA ASP A 139 -7.81 15.69 2.02
C ASP A 139 -8.21 15.02 3.34
N HIS A 140 -8.21 13.68 3.38
CA HIS A 140 -8.49 12.93 4.60
C HIS A 140 -7.43 13.19 5.70
N ALA A 141 -6.15 13.30 5.33
CA ALA A 141 -5.08 13.63 6.26
C ALA A 141 -5.23 15.04 6.88
N LEU A 142 -5.60 16.05 6.08
CA LEU A 142 -5.73 17.45 6.49
C LEU A 142 -7.05 17.73 7.25
N MET A 143 -8.11 17.01 6.90
CA MET A 143 -9.42 17.11 7.53
C MET A 143 -9.56 16.21 8.77
N GLY A 144 -8.71 15.19 8.92
CA GLY A 144 -8.80 14.24 10.02
C GLY A 144 -10.02 13.33 9.89
N THR A 145 -10.23 12.76 8.70
CA THR A 145 -11.35 11.87 8.39
C THR A 145 -10.86 10.52 7.87
N LEU A 146 -11.75 9.52 7.87
CA LEU A 146 -11.43 8.18 7.39
C LEU A 146 -11.53 8.08 5.87
N VAL A 147 -10.53 7.44 5.25
CA VAL A 147 -10.56 6.97 3.87
C VAL A 147 -11.56 5.81 3.79
N GLU A 148 -12.54 5.93 2.88
CA GLU A 148 -13.67 5.01 2.70
C GLU A 148 -14.46 4.67 3.98
N GLY A 149 -14.38 5.51 5.02
CA GLY A 149 -15.02 5.23 6.31
C GLY A 149 -14.37 4.07 7.09
N LYS A 150 -13.14 3.66 6.74
CA LYS A 150 -12.55 2.41 7.25
C LYS A 150 -11.17 2.55 7.88
N ARG A 151 -10.33 3.47 7.39
CA ARG A 151 -8.92 3.66 7.82
C ARG A 151 -8.56 5.13 7.79
N ASP A 152 -7.68 5.58 8.66
CA ASP A 152 -7.12 6.93 8.51
C ASP A 152 -6.12 6.99 7.34
N ALA A 153 -5.83 8.20 6.84
CA ALA A 153 -4.97 8.41 5.68
C ALA A 153 -3.54 7.89 5.88
N PHE A 154 -3.02 7.94 7.11
CA PHE A 154 -1.68 7.43 7.42
C PHE A 154 -1.66 5.90 7.36
N GLU A 155 -2.63 5.24 7.99
CA GLU A 155 -2.73 3.79 7.94
C GLU A 155 -2.96 3.26 6.51
N HIS A 156 -3.73 3.98 5.69
CA HIS A 156 -3.91 3.64 4.28
C HIS A 156 -2.56 3.61 3.55
N LEU A 157 -1.74 4.65 3.70
CA LEU A 157 -0.38 4.71 3.14
C LEU A 157 0.51 3.56 3.63
N LEU A 158 0.47 3.22 4.92
CA LEU A 158 1.26 2.12 5.49
C LEU A 158 0.84 0.75 4.95
N HIS A 159 -0.46 0.57 4.67
CA HIS A 159 -0.96 -0.65 4.08
C HIS A 159 -0.44 -0.84 2.66
N ASP A 160 -0.43 0.21 1.85
CA ASP A 160 0.11 0.15 0.50
C ASP A 160 1.61 -0.17 0.51
N LEU A 161 2.38 0.36 1.48
CA LEU A 161 3.78 -0.04 1.66
C LEU A 161 3.93 -1.52 2.05
N ALA A 162 3.03 -2.04 2.88
CA ALA A 162 3.04 -3.46 3.23
C ALA A 162 2.73 -4.34 2.00
N HIS A 163 1.85 -3.90 1.12
CA HIS A 163 1.59 -4.56 -0.16
C HIS A 163 2.75 -4.47 -1.13
N ALA A 164 3.38 -3.30 -1.23
CA ALA A 164 4.58 -3.14 -2.05
C ALA A 164 5.70 -4.09 -1.60
N TYR A 165 5.87 -4.28 -0.29
CA TYR A 165 6.76 -5.32 0.23
C TYR A 165 6.43 -6.72 -0.30
N MET A 166 5.15 -7.10 -0.29
CA MET A 166 4.73 -8.42 -0.77
C MET A 166 4.92 -8.58 -2.29
N PHE A 167 4.83 -7.49 -3.04
CA PHE A 167 5.09 -7.50 -4.48
C PHE A 167 6.58 -7.67 -4.82
N PHE A 168 7.46 -6.94 -4.14
CA PHE A 168 8.89 -6.89 -4.47
C PHE A 168 9.77 -7.88 -3.70
N ARG A 169 9.26 -8.56 -2.65
CA ARG A 169 10.07 -9.51 -1.86
C ARG A 169 10.57 -10.68 -2.72
N GLU A 170 11.84 -11.01 -2.53
CA GLU A 170 12.59 -11.94 -3.40
C GLU A 170 11.99 -13.35 -3.45
N ASP A 171 11.46 -13.85 -2.34
CA ASP A 171 10.89 -15.19 -2.23
C ASP A 171 9.50 -15.33 -2.88
N TYR A 172 8.92 -14.24 -3.38
CA TYR A 172 7.62 -14.23 -4.04
C TYR A 172 7.69 -14.15 -5.57
N ASP A 173 8.88 -14.32 -6.17
CA ASP A 173 9.08 -14.30 -7.62
C ASP A 173 8.42 -13.06 -8.28
N PHE A 174 9.07 -11.90 -8.09
CA PHE A 174 8.63 -10.61 -8.63
C PHE A 174 8.33 -10.67 -10.14
N ASP A 175 9.19 -11.32 -10.93
CA ASP A 175 9.00 -11.44 -12.38
C ASP A 175 7.81 -12.35 -12.73
N GLY A 176 7.59 -13.42 -11.96
CA GLY A 176 6.41 -14.25 -12.08
C GLY A 176 5.12 -13.50 -11.74
N GLN A 177 5.12 -12.65 -10.71
CA GLN A 177 3.96 -11.81 -10.37
C GLN A 177 3.65 -10.83 -11.51
N LYS A 178 4.69 -10.14 -12.02
CA LYS A 178 4.56 -9.23 -13.15
C LYS A 178 3.95 -9.91 -14.38
N LYS A 179 4.43 -11.12 -14.72
CA LYS A 179 3.87 -11.93 -15.82
C LYS A 179 2.43 -12.34 -15.59
N PHE A 180 2.08 -12.72 -14.35
CA PHE A 180 0.71 -13.03 -13.99
C PHE A 180 -0.21 -11.82 -14.22
N PHE A 181 0.14 -10.65 -13.70
CA PHE A 181 -0.66 -9.43 -13.91
C PHE A 181 -0.70 -9.01 -15.38
N GLN A 182 0.40 -9.15 -16.13
CA GLN A 182 0.38 -8.90 -17.57
C GLN A 182 -0.61 -9.83 -18.29
N SER A 183 -0.62 -11.13 -17.98
CA SER A 183 -1.56 -12.07 -18.60
C SER A 183 -3.03 -11.74 -18.28
N MET A 184 -3.29 -11.28 -17.06
CA MET A 184 -4.62 -10.84 -16.64
C MET A 184 -5.06 -9.57 -17.37
N LEU A 185 -4.11 -8.67 -17.64
CA LEU A 185 -4.34 -7.46 -18.41
C LEU A 185 -4.61 -7.76 -19.89
N ASP A 186 -3.81 -8.64 -20.49
CA ASP A 186 -3.94 -9.04 -21.90
C ASP A 186 -5.32 -9.65 -22.17
N ASP A 187 -5.85 -10.42 -21.21
CA ASP A 187 -7.15 -11.08 -21.31
C ASP A 187 -8.31 -10.24 -20.70
N TYR A 188 -8.07 -9.01 -20.24
CA TYR A 188 -9.05 -8.23 -19.45
C TYR A 188 -10.39 -8.01 -20.17
N GLU A 189 -10.34 -7.70 -21.48
CA GLU A 189 -11.54 -7.51 -22.31
C GLU A 189 -12.43 -8.76 -22.36
N GLU A 190 -11.83 -9.95 -22.33
CA GLU A 190 -12.59 -11.21 -22.30
C GLU A 190 -13.34 -11.41 -20.98
N TYR A 191 -12.87 -10.77 -19.90
CA TYR A 191 -13.48 -10.87 -18.57
C TYR A 191 -14.64 -9.89 -18.37
N LEU A 192 -14.74 -8.80 -19.15
CA LEU A 192 -15.74 -7.74 -18.98
C LEU A 192 -17.18 -8.28 -18.90
N ILE A 193 -17.54 -9.19 -19.81
CA ILE A 193 -18.89 -9.79 -19.85
C ILE A 193 -19.25 -10.53 -18.55
N TYR A 194 -18.26 -11.09 -17.85
CA TYR A 194 -18.45 -11.79 -16.58
C TYR A 194 -18.48 -10.80 -15.41
N LEU A 195 -17.62 -9.78 -15.44
CA LEU A 195 -17.58 -8.71 -14.45
C LEU A 195 -18.89 -7.92 -14.38
N GLU A 196 -19.57 -7.75 -15.53
CA GLU A 196 -20.88 -7.09 -15.59
C GLU A 196 -22.04 -7.97 -15.09
N LYS A 197 -21.94 -9.29 -15.29
CA LYS A 197 -23.02 -10.24 -14.98
C LYS A 197 -23.00 -10.78 -13.56
N ASP A 198 -21.82 -10.88 -12.96
CA ASP A 198 -21.63 -11.48 -11.64
C ASP A 198 -20.85 -10.52 -10.72
N ASN A 199 -21.57 -9.89 -9.80
CA ASN A 199 -20.98 -8.95 -8.85
C ASN A 199 -20.04 -9.64 -7.84
N THR A 200 -20.29 -10.92 -7.49
CA THR A 200 -19.39 -11.67 -6.61
C THR A 200 -18.09 -12.01 -7.32
N PHE A 201 -18.15 -12.36 -8.59
CA PHE A 201 -16.96 -12.54 -9.41
C PHE A 201 -16.17 -11.23 -9.54
N LYS A 202 -16.87 -10.12 -9.82
CA LYS A 202 -16.26 -8.79 -9.91
C LYS A 202 -15.50 -8.41 -8.65
N GLU A 203 -16.10 -8.53 -7.47
CA GLU A 203 -15.44 -8.21 -6.19
C GLU A 203 -14.17 -9.05 -5.96
N LYS A 204 -14.24 -10.37 -6.25
CA LYS A 204 -13.08 -11.28 -6.11
C LYS A 204 -11.98 -10.98 -7.14
N PHE A 205 -12.37 -10.64 -8.35
CA PHE A 205 -11.45 -10.24 -9.42
C PHE A 205 -10.74 -8.94 -9.08
N GLU A 206 -11.50 -7.91 -8.66
CA GLU A 206 -10.95 -6.63 -8.21
C GLU A 206 -9.99 -6.82 -7.05
N TYR A 207 -10.31 -7.67 -6.07
CA TYR A 207 -9.40 -8.04 -4.98
C TYR A 207 -8.09 -8.67 -5.50
N CYS A 208 -8.19 -9.63 -6.43
CA CYS A 208 -7.03 -10.30 -7.03
C CYS A 208 -6.06 -9.30 -7.67
N ILE A 209 -6.59 -8.34 -8.43
CA ILE A 209 -5.76 -7.42 -9.22
C ILE A 209 -5.34 -6.15 -8.46
N SER A 210 -5.89 -5.86 -7.28
CA SER A 210 -5.56 -4.64 -6.51
C SER A 210 -4.74 -4.92 -5.25
N ASP A 211 -5.12 -5.95 -4.48
CA ASP A 211 -4.69 -6.16 -3.10
C ASP A 211 -3.95 -7.49 -2.89
N MET A 212 -3.95 -8.38 -3.89
CA MET A 212 -3.34 -9.70 -3.75
C MET A 212 -1.93 -9.74 -4.37
N ASN A 213 -0.91 -9.37 -3.59
CA ASN A 213 0.48 -9.70 -3.94
C ASN A 213 0.92 -10.95 -3.19
N SER A 214 1.25 -11.99 -3.95
CA SER A 214 1.65 -13.28 -3.42
C SER A 214 2.51 -14.04 -4.44
N HIS A 215 3.05 -15.18 -4.04
CA HIS A 215 3.75 -16.06 -4.98
C HIS A 215 2.83 -16.40 -6.19
N PRO A 216 3.33 -16.43 -7.44
CA PRO A 216 2.53 -16.60 -8.66
C PRO A 216 1.66 -17.85 -8.67
N ALA A 217 2.16 -18.94 -8.07
CA ALA A 217 1.39 -20.17 -7.89
C ALA A 217 0.10 -19.95 -7.06
N HIS A 218 0.16 -19.11 -6.03
CA HIS A 218 -0.99 -18.78 -5.20
C HIS A 218 -1.97 -17.85 -5.95
N LEU A 219 -1.45 -16.85 -6.67
CA LEU A 219 -2.25 -15.98 -7.54
C LEU A 219 -3.02 -16.79 -8.58
N SER A 220 -2.32 -17.71 -9.26
CA SER A 220 -2.90 -18.60 -10.27
C SER A 220 -3.95 -19.54 -9.66
N ALA A 221 -3.68 -20.09 -8.47
CA ALA A 221 -4.63 -20.96 -7.79
C ALA A 221 -5.92 -20.21 -7.39
N TYR A 222 -5.78 -19.00 -6.83
CA TYR A 222 -6.91 -18.14 -6.50
C TYR A 222 -7.70 -17.76 -7.75
N TRP A 223 -7.01 -17.30 -8.79
CA TRP A 223 -7.62 -16.92 -10.05
C TRP A 223 -8.41 -18.06 -10.68
N ASN A 224 -7.83 -19.25 -10.77
CA ASN A 224 -8.49 -20.42 -11.31
C ASN A 224 -9.71 -20.85 -10.48
N ALA A 225 -9.67 -20.69 -9.16
CA ALA A 225 -10.81 -20.97 -8.29
C ALA A 225 -11.98 -20.05 -8.61
N ILE A 226 -11.74 -18.73 -8.68
CA ILE A 226 -12.82 -17.76 -8.89
C ILE A 226 -13.39 -17.81 -10.32
N ARG A 227 -12.55 -18.11 -11.34
CA ARG A 227 -13.02 -18.39 -12.71
C ARG A 227 -13.98 -19.57 -12.74
N LYS A 228 -13.58 -20.67 -12.08
CA LYS A 228 -14.38 -21.90 -12.06
C LYS A 228 -15.72 -21.68 -11.40
N GLU A 229 -15.75 -20.95 -10.29
CA GLU A 229 -16.99 -20.59 -9.58
C GLU A 229 -17.93 -19.76 -10.47
N ALA A 230 -17.39 -18.81 -11.25
CA ALA A 230 -18.16 -17.93 -12.13
C ALA A 230 -18.44 -18.53 -13.53
N GLY A 231 -18.00 -19.76 -13.81
CA GLY A 231 -18.17 -20.41 -15.12
C GLY A 231 -17.35 -19.76 -16.25
N VAL A 232 -16.29 -19.02 -15.92
CA VAL A 232 -15.34 -18.47 -16.89
C VAL A 232 -14.47 -19.63 -17.41
N PRO A 233 -14.39 -19.86 -18.74
CA PRO A 233 -13.54 -20.90 -19.30
C PRO A 233 -12.10 -20.75 -18.83
N ILE A 234 -11.44 -21.85 -18.47
CA ILE A 234 -10.00 -21.89 -18.18
C ILE A 234 -9.31 -22.22 -19.49
N LEU A 235 -8.82 -21.21 -20.20
CA LEU A 235 -8.03 -21.40 -21.41
C LEU A 235 -6.67 -21.97 -20.99
N THR A 236 -6.39 -23.23 -21.33
CA THR A 236 -5.05 -23.78 -21.25
C THR A 236 -4.25 -23.33 -22.47
N ALA A 237 -2.92 -23.35 -22.39
CA ALA A 237 -2.05 -22.94 -23.51
C ALA A 237 -2.30 -23.74 -24.81
N GLU A 238 -3.05 -24.85 -24.75
CA GLU A 238 -3.44 -25.68 -25.90
C GLU A 238 -4.64 -25.11 -26.69
N THR A 239 -5.35 -24.10 -26.19
CA THR A 239 -6.53 -23.52 -26.86
C THR A 239 -6.29 -22.18 -27.54
N LYS A 240 -5.10 -21.58 -27.41
CA LYS A 240 -4.69 -20.38 -28.16
C LYS A 240 -3.87 -20.82 -29.38
N ASN A 241 -4.55 -21.26 -30.44
CA ASN A 241 -3.99 -21.48 -31.78
C ASN A 241 -4.24 -20.26 -32.67
#